data_AF-A0A7S1V773-F1
#
_entry.id   AF-A0A7S1V773-F1
#
_cell.length_a   1.000
_cell.length_b   1.000
_cell.length_c   1.000
_cell.angle_alpha   90.00
_cell.angle_beta   90.00
_cell.angle_gamma   90.00
#
_symmetry.space_group_name_H-M   'P 1'
#
loop_
_entity.id
_entity.type
_entity.pdbx_description
1 polymer ?
#
loop_
_entity_poly.entity_id
_entity_poly.type
_entity_poly.pdbx_seq_one_letter_code
_entity_poly.pdbx_strand_id
1 'polypeptide(L)'
;AAQVSGLHRMLGALNELTEEALVAVAATKDKIKVKAQSAREIFTQTTLVVMRSVDPVKINHAASALYTTWLGVSVVLEREFARTINYAVTLGNYIEPVMRKLFAPPIYFAVPEGYHKWVPISLGWVTKAIAMRVAWRLQRVLTASTSAVLGGLMFSRAVMRMLFRRGVDR
;
A
#
# COMPACT_ATOMS: atom_id res chain seq x y z
N ALA A 1 0.67 9.89 -12.90
CA ALA A 1 -0.03 11.20 -12.95
C ALA A 1 -1.44 11.11 -12.35
N ALA A 2 -2.29 10.16 -12.78
CA ALA A 2 -3.66 10.01 -12.26
C ALA A 2 -3.79 9.63 -10.76
N GLN A 3 -2.84 8.87 -10.19
CA GLN A 3 -2.87 8.53 -8.75
C GLN A 3 -2.52 9.71 -7.82
N VAL A 4 -1.64 10.60 -8.26
CA VAL A 4 -1.23 11.78 -7.47
C VAL A 4 -2.36 12.81 -7.42
N SER A 5 -3.16 12.92 -8.49
CA SER A 5 -4.34 13.79 -8.51
C SER A 5 -5.51 13.23 -7.68
N GLY A 6 -5.68 11.90 -7.62
CA GLY A 6 -6.69 11.24 -6.79
C GLY A 6 -6.44 11.42 -5.28
N LEU A 7 -5.20 11.16 -4.83
CA LEU A 7 -4.82 11.35 -3.44
C LEU A 7 -4.97 12.80 -3.00
N HIS A 8 -4.54 13.76 -3.82
CA HIS A 8 -4.61 15.17 -3.44
C HIS A 8 -6.06 15.67 -3.32
N ARG A 9 -6.95 15.18 -4.19
CA ARG A 9 -8.40 15.42 -4.11
C ARG A 9 -9.03 14.77 -2.88
N MET A 10 -8.63 13.54 -2.56
CA MET A 10 -9.07 12.85 -1.34
C MET A 10 -8.61 13.58 -0.08
N LEU A 11 -7.34 13.99 -0.02
CA LEU A 11 -6.80 14.76 1.11
C LEU A 11 -7.48 16.11 1.27
N GLY A 12 -7.80 16.80 0.17
CA GLY A 12 -8.58 18.03 0.19
C GLY A 12 -9.98 17.81 0.76
N ALA A 13 -10.69 16.80 0.25
CA ALA A 13 -12.04 16.45 0.73
C ALA A 13 -12.05 15.99 2.20
N LEU A 14 -11.01 15.29 2.64
CA LEU A 14 -10.84 14.88 4.04
C LEU A 14 -10.54 16.06 4.95
N ASN A 15 -9.71 17.02 4.52
CA ASN A 15 -9.44 18.23 5.31
C ASN A 15 -10.72 19.06 5.49
N GLU A 16 -11.48 19.25 4.41
CA GLU A 16 -12.74 20.00 4.43
C GLU A 16 -13.77 19.31 5.36
N LEU A 17 -13.89 17.98 5.29
CA LEU A 17 -14.73 17.21 6.21
C LEU A 17 -14.26 17.23 7.66
N THR A 18 -12.95 17.22 7.89
CA THR A 18 -12.38 17.25 9.25
C THR A 18 -12.65 18.60 9.90
N GLU A 19 -12.55 19.68 9.14
CA GLU A 19 -12.83 21.03 9.60
C GLU A 19 -14.32 21.21 9.92
N GLU A 20 -15.22 20.76 9.04
CA GLU A 20 -16.67 20.77 9.31
C GLU A 20 -17.07 19.86 10.49
N ALA A 21 -16.48 18.66 10.58
CA ALA A 21 -16.75 17.73 11.68
C ALA A 21 -16.24 18.28 13.02
N LEU A 22 -15.09 18.97 13.06
CA LEU A 22 -14.58 19.63 14.27
C LEU A 22 -15.52 20.72 14.76
N VAL A 23 -16.06 21.55 13.85
CA VAL A 23 -17.03 22.60 14.18
C VAL A 23 -18.34 21.99 14.70
N ALA A 24 -18.85 20.95 14.04
CA ALA A 24 -20.05 20.24 14.46
C ALA A 24 -19.87 19.55 15.84
N VAL A 25 -18.74 18.90 16.07
CA VAL A 25 -18.43 18.25 17.36
C VAL A 25 -18.28 19.29 18.47
N ALA A 26 -17.62 20.43 18.22
CA ALA A 26 -17.50 21.50 19.20
C ALA A 26 -18.86 22.09 19.60
N ALA A 27 -19.75 22.34 18.62
CA ALA A 27 -21.11 22.82 18.87
C ALA A 27 -22.00 21.81 19.61
N THR A 28 -21.65 20.52 19.56
CA THR A 28 -22.45 19.43 20.14
C THR A 28 -21.90 18.91 21.47
N LYS A 29 -20.60 19.08 21.74
CA LYS A 29 -19.93 18.65 22.98
C LYS A 29 -20.58 19.24 24.23
N ASP A 30 -21.10 20.46 24.12
CA ASP A 30 -21.83 21.15 25.21
C ASP A 30 -23.24 20.58 25.42
N LYS A 31 -23.90 20.08 24.37
CA LYS A 31 -25.25 19.50 24.43
C LYS A 31 -25.26 18.03 24.88
N ILE A 32 -24.22 17.27 24.58
CA ILE A 32 -24.12 15.83 24.92
C ILE A 32 -23.80 15.60 26.41
N LYS A 33 -23.00 16.47 27.03
CA LYS A 33 -22.60 16.36 28.45
C LYS A 33 -23.77 16.35 29.43
N VAL A 34 -24.89 16.97 29.07
CA VAL A 34 -26.06 17.15 29.94
C VAL A 34 -27.00 15.92 29.91
N LYS A 35 -26.87 14.98 28.96
CA LYS A 35 -27.96 14.03 28.64
C LYS A 35 -27.67 12.52 28.62
N ALA A 36 -26.44 12.04 28.75
CA ALA A 36 -26.14 10.64 28.41
C ALA A 36 -25.63 9.74 29.55
N GLN A 37 -26.32 8.62 29.78
CA GLN A 37 -25.98 7.56 30.76
C GLN A 37 -25.67 6.17 30.11
N SER A 38 -25.69 6.02 28.76
CA SER A 38 -25.44 4.73 28.07
C SER A 38 -24.75 4.87 26.69
N ALA A 39 -23.76 4.03 26.39
CA ALA A 39 -22.89 4.11 25.21
C ALA A 39 -23.60 3.95 23.84
N ARG A 40 -24.67 3.16 23.78
CA ARG A 40 -25.48 3.01 22.54
C ARG A 40 -26.30 4.26 22.22
N GLU A 41 -26.86 4.89 23.24
CA GLU A 41 -27.66 6.13 23.08
C GLU A 41 -26.77 7.33 22.74
N ILE A 42 -25.54 7.35 23.26
CA ILE A 42 -24.52 8.32 22.84
C ILE A 42 -24.23 8.16 21.35
N PHE A 43 -24.06 6.93 20.87
CA PHE A 43 -23.74 6.69 19.46
C PHE A 43 -24.88 7.14 18.54
N THR A 44 -26.13 6.70 18.81
CA THR A 44 -27.27 7.06 17.97
C THR A 44 -27.55 8.56 17.98
N GLN A 45 -27.49 9.23 19.13
CA GLN A 45 -27.69 10.68 19.21
C GLN A 45 -26.55 11.45 18.56
N THR A 46 -25.30 11.00 18.72
CA THR A 46 -24.15 11.65 18.07
C THR A 46 -24.22 11.48 16.55
N THR A 47 -24.56 10.29 16.05
CA THR A 47 -24.76 10.07 14.61
C THR A 47 -25.89 10.92 14.05
N LEU A 48 -27.01 11.04 14.77
CA LEU A 48 -28.19 11.80 14.33
C LEU A 48 -27.92 13.32 14.35
N VAL A 49 -27.13 13.81 15.31
CA VAL A 49 -26.70 15.21 15.32
C VAL A 49 -25.68 15.48 14.22
N VAL A 50 -24.69 14.59 14.01
CA VAL A 50 -23.71 14.71 12.92
C VAL A 50 -24.40 14.68 11.55
N MET A 51 -25.38 13.80 11.35
CA MET A 51 -26.19 13.77 10.11
C MET A 51 -27.01 15.04 9.90
N ARG A 52 -27.38 15.75 10.95
CA ARG A 52 -28.15 16.99 10.86
C ARG A 52 -27.27 18.22 10.63
N SER A 53 -26.00 18.18 11.04
CA SER A 53 -25.06 19.28 10.91
C SER A 53 -24.18 19.23 9.67
N VAL A 54 -24.02 18.06 9.04
CA VAL A 54 -23.12 17.88 7.89
C VAL A 54 -23.93 17.75 6.59
N ASP A 55 -23.44 18.41 5.53
CA ASP A 55 -24.06 18.39 4.21
C ASP A 55 -23.91 17.00 3.54
N PRO A 56 -25.02 16.31 3.19
CA PRO A 56 -24.97 14.96 2.62
C PRO A 56 -24.24 14.90 1.27
N VAL A 57 -24.22 16.00 0.51
CA VAL A 57 -23.55 16.06 -0.80
C VAL A 57 -22.03 16.00 -0.62
N LYS A 58 -21.50 16.68 0.41
CA LYS A 58 -20.06 16.69 0.71
C LYS A 58 -19.58 15.33 1.19
N ILE A 59 -20.35 14.66 2.05
CA ILE A 59 -20.04 13.29 2.50
C ILE A 59 -20.00 12.34 1.32
N ASN A 60 -21.00 12.39 0.44
CA ASN A 60 -21.06 11.48 -0.72
C ASN A 60 -19.87 11.68 -1.68
N HIS A 61 -19.48 12.93 -1.92
CA HIS A 61 -18.33 13.25 -2.76
C HIS A 61 -17.03 12.72 -2.14
N ALA A 62 -16.82 12.91 -0.84
CA ALA A 62 -15.63 12.40 -0.15
C ALA A 62 -15.61 10.87 -0.03
N ALA A 63 -16.76 10.24 0.23
CA ALA A 63 -16.87 8.78 0.26
C ALA A 63 -16.55 8.17 -1.11
N SER A 64 -17.00 8.82 -2.19
CA SER A 64 -16.66 8.42 -3.57
C SER A 64 -15.17 8.59 -3.86
N ALA A 65 -14.56 9.70 -3.41
CA ALA A 65 -13.12 9.93 -3.53
C ALA A 65 -12.29 8.90 -2.73
N LEU A 66 -12.76 8.52 -1.53
CA LEU A 66 -12.12 7.50 -0.71
C LEU A 66 -12.22 6.12 -1.35
N TYR A 67 -13.40 5.75 -1.83
CA TYR A 67 -13.65 4.46 -2.47
C TYR A 67 -12.81 4.27 -3.74
N THR A 68 -12.75 5.29 -4.59
CA THR A 68 -11.93 5.27 -5.81
C THR A 68 -10.43 5.19 -5.49
N THR A 69 -9.97 5.88 -4.44
CA THR A 69 -8.59 5.79 -3.99
C THR A 69 -8.27 4.40 -3.44
N TRP A 70 -9.17 3.83 -2.64
CA TRP A 70 -9.05 2.46 -2.12
C TRP A 70 -8.92 1.42 -3.24
N LEU A 71 -9.79 1.49 -4.26
CA LEU A 71 -9.72 0.62 -5.42
C LEU A 71 -8.41 0.83 -6.19
N GLY A 72 -7.97 2.08 -6.37
CA GLY A 72 -6.71 2.39 -7.03
C GLY A 72 -5.50 1.79 -6.30
N VAL A 73 -5.49 1.80 -4.97
CA VAL A 73 -4.44 1.18 -4.16
C VAL A 73 -4.50 -0.35 -4.27
N SER A 74 -5.70 -0.93 -4.19
CA SER A 74 -5.89 -2.39 -4.27
C SER A 74 -5.37 -2.95 -5.60
N VAL A 75 -5.73 -2.31 -6.72
CA VAL A 75 -5.28 -2.70 -8.06
C VAL A 75 -3.75 -2.60 -8.21
N VAL A 76 -3.13 -1.56 -7.66
CA VAL A 76 -1.67 -1.43 -7.70
C VAL A 76 -0.99 -2.51 -6.85
N LEU A 77 -1.53 -2.80 -5.67
CA LEU A 77 -0.99 -3.83 -4.80
C LEU A 77 -1.07 -5.21 -5.47
N GLU A 78 -2.20 -5.55 -6.07
CA GLU A 78 -2.38 -6.80 -6.82
C GLU A 78 -1.39 -6.90 -7.98
N ARG A 79 -1.22 -5.82 -8.76
CA ARG A 79 -0.29 -5.78 -9.88
C ARG A 79 1.16 -5.97 -9.44
N GLU A 80 1.57 -5.29 -8.39
CA GLU A 80 2.91 -5.38 -7.82
C GLU A 80 3.19 -6.76 -7.22
N PHE A 81 2.19 -7.35 -6.56
CA PHE A 81 2.28 -8.69 -5.99
C PHE A 81 2.38 -9.76 -7.07
N ALA A 82 1.52 -9.71 -8.09
CA ALA A 82 1.58 -10.62 -9.24
C ALA A 82 2.92 -10.56 -9.98
N ARG A 83 3.44 -9.34 -10.19
CA ARG A 83 4.78 -9.15 -10.79
C ARG A 83 5.87 -9.80 -9.95
N THR A 84 5.81 -9.66 -8.64
CA THR A 84 6.82 -10.21 -7.73
C THR A 84 6.77 -11.74 -7.68
N ILE A 85 5.57 -12.32 -7.66
CA ILE A 85 5.40 -13.78 -7.77
C ILE A 85 6.00 -14.29 -9.08
N ASN A 86 5.73 -13.63 -10.20
CA ASN A 86 6.28 -14.03 -11.49
C ASN A 86 7.82 -13.98 -11.48
N TYR A 87 8.43 -12.95 -10.89
CA TYR A 87 9.88 -12.91 -10.72
C TYR A 87 10.40 -14.04 -9.84
N ALA A 88 9.74 -14.33 -8.72
CA ALA A 88 10.12 -15.40 -7.80
C ALA A 88 10.04 -16.78 -8.48
N VAL A 89 8.96 -17.06 -9.21
CA VAL A 89 8.77 -18.33 -9.94
C VAL A 89 9.81 -18.48 -11.03
N THR A 90 10.03 -17.43 -11.83
CA THR A 90 11.02 -17.43 -12.90
C THR A 90 12.43 -17.68 -12.34
N LEU A 91 12.80 -16.94 -11.28
CA LEU A 91 14.08 -17.11 -10.60
C LEU A 91 14.22 -18.51 -9.98
N GLY A 92 13.15 -19.02 -9.37
CA GLY A 92 13.10 -20.38 -8.81
C GLY A 92 13.35 -21.44 -9.86
N ASN A 93 12.73 -21.32 -11.04
CA ASN A 93 12.92 -22.27 -12.14
C ASN A 93 14.35 -22.26 -12.69
N TYR A 94 15.03 -21.11 -12.70
CA TYR A 94 16.44 -21.03 -13.09
C TYR A 94 17.40 -21.63 -12.04
N ILE A 95 17.07 -21.48 -10.76
CA ILE A 95 17.91 -21.97 -9.64
C ILE A 95 17.68 -23.47 -9.39
N GLU A 96 16.48 -23.99 -9.65
CA GLU A 96 16.09 -25.39 -9.42
C GLU A 96 17.07 -26.44 -10.01
N PRO A 97 17.52 -26.36 -11.27
CA PRO A 97 18.45 -27.35 -11.82
C PRO A 97 19.82 -27.31 -11.13
N VAL A 98 20.29 -26.12 -10.72
CA VAL A 98 21.56 -25.95 -9.99
C VAL A 98 21.46 -26.56 -8.60
N MET A 99 20.38 -26.25 -7.88
CA MET A 99 20.13 -26.81 -6.55
C MET A 99 19.98 -28.32 -6.60
N ARG A 100 19.25 -28.85 -7.59
CA ARG A 100 19.09 -30.29 -7.77
C ARG A 100 20.42 -30.98 -8.04
N LYS A 101 21.28 -30.41 -8.86
CA LYS A 101 22.60 -31.00 -9.15
C LYS A 101 23.53 -31.00 -7.93
N LEU A 102 23.47 -29.95 -7.10
CA LEU A 102 24.38 -29.79 -5.96
C LEU A 102 23.89 -30.51 -4.69
N PHE A 103 22.59 -30.42 -4.39
CA PHE A 103 22.02 -30.88 -3.13
C PHE A 103 21.32 -32.25 -3.21
N ALA A 104 20.97 -32.75 -4.40
CA ALA A 104 20.36 -34.08 -4.48
C ALA A 104 21.31 -35.22 -4.06
N PRO A 105 22.60 -35.26 -4.45
CA PRO A 105 23.50 -36.35 -4.06
C PRO A 105 23.62 -36.56 -2.54
N PRO A 106 23.93 -35.54 -1.71
CA PRO A 106 24.06 -35.74 -0.26
C PRO A 106 22.74 -36.14 0.41
N ILE A 107 21.60 -35.70 -0.12
CA ILE A 107 20.29 -36.03 0.46
C ILE A 107 19.92 -37.50 0.16
N TYR A 108 20.27 -38.02 -1.02
CA TYR A 108 20.06 -39.44 -1.33
C TYR A 108 20.88 -40.38 -0.44
N PHE A 109 22.07 -39.97 0.00
CA PHE A 109 22.88 -40.74 0.96
C PHE A 109 22.33 -40.71 2.39
N ALA A 110 21.64 -39.63 2.78
CA ALA A 110 21.09 -39.48 4.13
C ALA A 110 19.69 -40.10 4.31
N VAL A 111 18.99 -40.40 3.21
CA VAL A 111 17.58 -40.82 3.23
C VAL A 111 17.44 -42.28 2.80
N PRO A 112 16.66 -43.12 3.52
CA PRO A 112 16.37 -44.50 3.10
C PRO A 112 15.65 -44.56 1.75
N GLU A 113 15.89 -45.61 0.96
CA GLU A 113 15.39 -45.76 -0.43
C GLU A 113 13.88 -45.55 -0.59
N GLY A 114 13.07 -45.91 0.42
CA GLY A 114 11.62 -45.70 0.41
C GLY A 114 11.18 -44.24 0.27
N TYR A 115 12.02 -43.28 0.66
CA TYR A 115 11.69 -41.84 0.67
C TYR A 115 12.38 -41.04 -0.43
N HIS A 116 13.17 -41.68 -1.30
CA HIS A 116 13.89 -41.02 -2.40
C HIS A 116 12.95 -40.23 -3.34
N LYS A 117 11.68 -40.64 -3.47
CA LYS A 117 10.66 -39.93 -4.25
C LYS A 117 10.33 -38.52 -3.74
N TRP A 118 10.50 -38.26 -2.44
CA TRP A 118 10.23 -36.96 -1.82
C TRP A 118 11.39 -35.98 -1.94
N VAL A 119 12.61 -36.48 -2.19
CA VAL A 119 13.83 -35.67 -2.33
C VAL A 119 13.67 -34.62 -3.44
N PRO A 120 13.32 -34.96 -4.70
CA PRO A 120 13.19 -33.94 -5.74
C PRO A 120 12.04 -32.95 -5.50
N ILE A 121 10.96 -33.39 -4.84
CA ILE A 121 9.78 -32.56 -4.55
C ILE A 121 10.13 -31.51 -3.50
N SER A 122 10.68 -31.95 -2.36
CA SER A 122 11.08 -31.06 -1.25
C SER A 122 12.13 -30.05 -1.70
N LEU A 123 13.09 -30.48 -2.51
CA LEU A 123 14.15 -29.60 -3.03
C LEU A 123 13.59 -28.50 -3.96
N GLY A 124 12.60 -28.85 -4.78
CA GLY A 124 11.89 -27.87 -5.62
C GLY A 124 11.15 -26.82 -4.78
N TRP A 125 10.45 -27.26 -3.72
CA TRP A 125 9.76 -26.34 -2.79
C TRP A 125 10.73 -25.43 -2.04
N VAL A 126 11.83 -25.98 -1.52
CA VAL A 126 12.87 -25.20 -0.83
C VAL A 126 13.51 -24.18 -1.79
N THR A 127 13.79 -24.57 -3.02
CA THR A 127 14.38 -23.66 -4.01
C THR A 127 13.44 -22.51 -4.36
N LYS A 128 12.14 -22.80 -4.53
CA LYS A 128 11.12 -21.75 -4.75
C LYS A 128 10.96 -20.83 -3.55
N ALA A 129 11.05 -21.36 -2.32
CA ALA A 129 11.02 -20.54 -1.10
C ALA A 129 12.24 -19.60 -1.00
N ILE A 130 13.44 -20.09 -1.35
CA ILE A 130 14.66 -19.26 -1.41
C ILE A 130 14.51 -18.20 -2.49
N ALA A 131 14.05 -18.58 -3.68
CA ALA A 131 13.80 -17.65 -4.78
C ALA A 131 12.79 -16.55 -4.41
N MET A 132 11.72 -16.90 -3.68
CA MET A 132 10.76 -15.94 -3.14
C MET A 132 11.41 -14.93 -2.18
N ARG A 133 12.31 -15.40 -1.30
CA ARG A 133 13.05 -14.53 -0.38
C ARG A 133 13.96 -13.55 -1.12
N VAL A 134 14.60 -13.98 -2.20
CA VAL A 134 15.42 -13.12 -3.07
C VAL A 134 14.55 -12.13 -3.85
N ALA A 135 13.42 -12.58 -4.40
CA ALA A 135 12.47 -11.72 -5.10
C ALA A 135 11.96 -10.58 -4.20
N TRP A 136 11.70 -10.85 -2.91
CA TRP A 136 11.33 -9.81 -1.93
C TRP A 136 12.41 -8.75 -1.70
N ARG A 137 13.69 -9.12 -1.84
CA ARG A 137 14.79 -8.14 -1.81
C ARG A 137 14.80 -7.32 -3.09
N LEU A 138 14.62 -7.96 -4.25
CA LEU A 138 14.61 -7.29 -5.55
C LEU A 138 13.46 -6.28 -5.67
N GLN A 139 12.26 -6.64 -5.20
CA GLN A 139 11.11 -5.74 -5.20
C GLN A 139 11.40 -4.48 -4.38
N ARG A 140 12.02 -4.61 -3.19
CA ARG A 140 12.42 -3.45 -2.37
C ARG A 140 13.41 -2.55 -3.09
N VAL A 141 14.37 -3.12 -3.82
CA VAL A 141 15.31 -2.33 -4.63
C VAL A 141 14.57 -1.57 -5.71
N LEU A 142 13.66 -2.22 -6.45
CA LEU A 142 12.87 -1.56 -7.49
C LEU A 142 12.02 -0.41 -6.94
N THR A 143 11.37 -0.60 -5.80
CA THR A 143 10.60 0.46 -5.15
C THR A 143 11.51 1.62 -4.74
N ALA A 144 12.68 1.34 -4.14
CA ALA A 144 13.65 2.36 -3.77
C ALA A 144 14.17 3.13 -4.99
N SER A 145 14.50 2.44 -6.09
CA SER A 145 14.93 3.06 -7.34
C SER A 145 13.85 3.95 -7.94
N THR A 146 12.58 3.51 -7.92
CA THR A 146 11.45 4.30 -8.41
C THR A 146 11.26 5.58 -7.58
N SER A 147 11.37 5.49 -6.26
CA SER A 147 11.35 6.65 -5.37
C SER A 147 12.53 7.60 -5.62
N ALA A 148 13.73 7.08 -5.86
CA ALA A 148 14.91 7.89 -6.18
C ALA A 148 14.76 8.64 -7.50
N VAL A 149 14.25 7.99 -8.55
CA VAL A 149 14.01 8.62 -9.86
C VAL A 149 12.95 9.72 -9.74
N LEU A 150 11.85 9.45 -9.05
CA LEU A 150 10.80 10.45 -8.78
C LEU A 150 11.35 11.65 -7.99
N GLY A 151 12.15 11.38 -6.95
CA GLY A 151 12.82 12.42 -6.16
C GLY A 151 13.79 13.26 -6.98
N GLY A 152 14.60 12.64 -7.85
CA GLY A 152 15.50 13.34 -8.76
C GLY A 152 14.77 14.25 -9.76
N LEU A 153 13.61 13.81 -10.25
CA LEU A 153 12.74 14.60 -11.14
C LEU A 153 12.17 15.83 -10.41
N MET A 154 11.77 15.67 -9.15
CA MET A 154 11.32 16.79 -8.32
C MET A 154 12.46 17.77 -8.03
N PHE A 155 13.66 17.26 -7.71
CA PHE A 155 14.85 18.07 -7.48
C PHE A 155 15.23 18.90 -8.72
N SER A 156 15.29 18.28 -9.90
CA SER A 156 15.58 18.96 -11.16
C SER A 156 14.59 20.10 -11.44
N ARG A 157 13.28 19.86 -11.23
CA ARG A 157 12.24 20.90 -11.38
C ARG A 157 12.36 22.02 -10.34
N ALA A 158 12.81 21.72 -9.13
CA ALA A 158 13.01 22.73 -8.09
C ALA A 158 14.23 23.61 -8.41
N VAL A 159 15.34 23.00 -8.83
CA VAL A 159 16.56 23.68 -9.28
C VAL A 159 16.24 24.61 -10.45
N MET A 160 15.53 24.11 -11.47
CA MET A 160 15.12 24.91 -12.62
C MET A 160 14.26 26.11 -12.22
N ARG A 161 13.30 25.93 -11.29
CA ARG A 161 12.51 27.05 -10.75
C ARG A 161 13.34 28.07 -9.97
N MET A 162 14.34 27.64 -9.19
CA MET A 162 15.22 28.57 -8.48
C MET A 162 16.09 29.38 -9.45
N LEU A 163 16.61 28.75 -10.50
CA LEU A 163 17.40 29.42 -11.53
C LEU A 163 16.57 30.45 -12.30
N PHE A 164 15.35 30.10 -12.72
CA PHE A 164 14.46 31.06 -13.38
C PHE A 164 14.04 32.22 -12.49
N ARG A 165 13.85 32.01 -11.17
CA ARG A 165 13.58 33.12 -10.24
C ARG A 165 14.76 34.08 -10.10
N ARG A 166 15.99 33.56 -10.07
CA ARG A 166 17.21 34.40 -9.96
C ARG A 166 17.58 35.11 -11.27
N GLY A 167 17.13 34.62 -12.42
CA GLY A 167 17.37 35.23 -13.73
C GLY A 167 16.43 36.40 -14.06
N VAL A 168 15.34 36.59 -13.30
CA VAL A 168 14.37 37.68 -13.48
C VAL A 168 14.72 38.92 -12.63
N ASP A 169 15.57 38.77 -11.60
CA ASP A 169 16.05 39.85 -10.73
C ASP A 169 17.34 40.55 -11.24
N ARG A 170 17.66 40.43 -12.54
CA ARG A 170 18.73 41.19 -13.21
C ARG A 170 18.19 41.84 -14.47
#